data_AF-X0WV30-F1
#
_entry.id   AF-X0WV30-F1
#
_cell.length_a   1.000
_cell.length_b   1.000
_cell.length_c   1.000
_cell.angle_alpha   90.00
_cell.angle_beta   90.00
_cell.angle_gamma   90.00
#
_symmetry.space_group_name_H-M   'P 1'
#
loop_
_entity.id
_entity.type
_entity.pdbx_description
1 polymer ?
#
loop_
_entity_poly.entity_id
_entity_poly.type
_entity_poly.pdbx_seq_one_letter_code
_entity_poly.pdbx_strand_id
1 'polypeptide(L)'
;GDMMAILGDTGEIRHCPGPAGLRGGYPVKLDANGAEVVLPEEITLEQALRMNAEAQRNEGIDRVNRDGTVVFTDEAVKIMDEEVNWDLKSFNVRDCEKVAEDLGHAYRALVEKHKDRPKSLEL
;
A
#
# COMPACT_ATOMS: atom_id res chain seq x y z
N GLY A 1 -13.41 13.31 0.86
CA GLY A 1 -12.85 14.52 0.24
C GLY A 1 -12.95 14.40 -1.26
N ASP A 2 -12.18 13.47 -1.82
CA ASP A 2 -11.98 13.32 -3.26
C ASP A 2 -13.29 13.09 -4.05
N MET A 3 -14.19 12.23 -3.56
CA MET A 3 -15.51 12.05 -4.18
C MET A 3 -16.34 13.35 -4.23
N MET A 4 -16.26 14.20 -3.21
CA MET A 4 -16.98 15.47 -3.20
C MET A 4 -16.35 16.47 -4.17
N ALA A 5 -15.03 16.43 -4.35
CA ALA A 5 -14.31 17.26 -5.30
C ALA A 5 -14.72 16.96 -6.75
N ILE A 6 -14.85 15.66 -7.06
CA ILE A 6 -15.29 15.16 -8.37
C ILE A 6 -16.78 15.48 -8.60
N LEU A 7 -17.65 15.12 -7.65
CA LEU A 7 -19.09 15.36 -7.77
C LEU A 7 -19.45 16.84 -7.83
N GLY A 8 -18.67 17.68 -7.14
CA GLY A 8 -18.83 19.12 -7.12
C GLY A 8 -18.09 19.88 -8.22
N ASP A 9 -17.41 19.17 -9.13
CA ASP A 9 -16.62 19.76 -10.23
C ASP A 9 -15.67 20.88 -9.78
N THR A 10 -14.98 20.64 -8.66
CA THR A 10 -14.32 21.73 -7.91
C THR A 10 -12.98 22.17 -8.50
N GLY A 11 -12.31 21.30 -9.27
CA GLY A 11 -10.98 21.56 -9.83
C GLY A 11 -9.87 21.70 -8.77
N GLU A 12 -10.11 21.27 -7.54
CA GLU A 12 -9.15 21.44 -6.44
C GLU A 12 -8.02 20.40 -6.50
N ILE A 13 -6.85 20.77 -5.97
CA ILE A 13 -5.68 19.89 -5.91
C ILE A 13 -5.71 19.08 -4.61
N ARG A 14 -5.62 17.75 -4.72
CA ARG A 14 -5.57 16.82 -3.59
C ARG A 14 -4.49 15.74 -3.81
N HIS A 15 -4.18 15.01 -2.75
CA HIS A 15 -3.39 13.77 -2.85
C HIS A 15 -4.32 12.59 -3.14
N CYS A 16 -4.06 11.83 -4.20
CA CYS A 16 -4.82 10.64 -4.56
C CYS A 16 -3.88 9.42 -4.73
N PRO A 17 -4.18 8.27 -4.10
CA PRO A 17 -3.48 7.03 -4.37
C PRO A 17 -4.01 6.38 -5.65
N GLY A 18 -3.13 5.89 -6.50
CA GLY A 18 -3.52 5.07 -7.65
C GLY A 18 -4.20 5.79 -8.84
N PRO A 19 -4.08 7.12 -9.07
CA PRO A 19 -4.84 7.79 -10.13
C PRO A 19 -4.49 7.21 -11.49
N ALA A 20 -5.50 6.99 -12.33
CA ALA A 20 -5.36 6.35 -13.65
C ALA A 20 -4.62 5.00 -13.64
N GLY A 21 -4.63 4.27 -12.52
CA GLY A 21 -3.94 2.98 -12.37
C GLY A 21 -2.42 3.10 -12.19
N LEU A 22 -1.91 4.30 -11.93
CA LEU A 22 -0.49 4.52 -11.64
C LEU A 22 -0.14 4.00 -10.24
N ARG A 23 1.09 3.54 -10.04
CA ARG A 23 1.55 3.06 -8.72
C ARG A 23 1.86 4.25 -7.78
N GLY A 24 1.46 4.12 -6.51
CA GLY A 24 1.74 5.12 -5.47
C GLY A 24 0.76 6.30 -5.45
N GLY A 25 1.15 7.37 -4.76
CA GLY A 25 0.34 8.57 -4.56
C GLY A 25 0.83 9.76 -5.38
N TYR A 26 -0.11 10.61 -5.80
CA TYR A 26 0.19 11.79 -6.62
C TYR A 26 -0.65 12.99 -6.18
N PRO A 27 -0.12 14.22 -6.33
CA PRO A 27 -0.96 15.41 -6.44
C PRO A 27 -1.81 15.30 -7.71
N VAL A 28 -3.11 15.47 -7.56
CA VAL A 28 -4.08 15.42 -8.64
C VAL A 28 -5.01 16.62 -8.58
N LYS A 29 -5.38 17.13 -9.75
CA LYS A 29 -6.54 18.02 -9.90
C LYS A 29 -7.77 17.14 -10.02
N LEU A 30 -8.77 17.39 -9.18
CA LEU A 30 -10.02 16.64 -9.15
C LEU A 30 -11.18 17.49 -9.67
N ASP A 31 -11.81 17.03 -10.74
CA ASP A 31 -13.00 17.65 -11.32
C ASP A 31 -13.96 16.56 -11.85
N ALA A 32 -15.04 16.96 -12.53
CA ALA A 32 -16.02 16.00 -13.03
C ALA A 32 -15.47 14.98 -14.04
N ASN A 33 -14.29 15.23 -14.63
CA ASN A 33 -13.61 14.31 -15.54
C ASN A 33 -12.72 13.29 -14.81
N GLY A 34 -12.55 13.42 -13.50
CA GLY A 34 -11.81 12.49 -12.65
C GLY A 34 -10.53 13.10 -12.08
N ALA A 35 -9.48 12.29 -12.01
CA ALA A 35 -8.21 12.65 -11.38
C ALA A 35 -7.09 12.81 -12.41
N GLU A 36 -6.67 14.06 -12.64
CA GLU A 36 -5.54 14.41 -13.49
C GLU A 36 -4.28 14.63 -12.64
N VAL A 37 -3.19 13.92 -12.92
CA VAL A 37 -1.91 14.10 -12.21
C VAL A 37 -1.33 15.47 -12.53
N VAL A 38 -1.03 16.26 -11.49
CA VAL A 38 -0.46 17.61 -11.60
C VAL A 38 0.81 17.72 -10.76
N LEU A 39 1.96 17.48 -11.39
CA LEU A 39 3.26 17.50 -10.72
C LEU A 39 3.87 18.91 -10.71
N PRO A 40 4.74 19.22 -9.72
CA PRO A 40 5.63 20.37 -9.80
C PRO A 40 6.49 20.34 -11.07
N GLU A 41 6.89 21.51 -11.58
CA GLU A 41 7.67 21.61 -12.83
C GLU A 41 9.02 20.88 -12.77
N GLU A 42 9.57 20.69 -11.57
CA GLU A 42 10.85 20.05 -11.31
C GLU A 42 10.80 18.52 -11.41
N ILE A 43 9.60 17.92 -11.44
CA ILE A 43 9.40 16.46 -11.40
C ILE A 43 8.61 16.01 -12.61
N THR A 44 9.25 15.18 -13.44
CA THR A 44 8.56 14.48 -14.53
C THR A 44 7.71 13.32 -14.00
N LEU A 45 6.70 12.93 -14.77
CA LEU A 45 5.89 11.75 -14.45
C LEU A 45 6.74 10.49 -14.30
N GLU A 46 7.78 10.33 -15.13
CA GLU A 46 8.67 9.18 -15.06
C GLU A 46 9.50 9.16 -13.76
N GLN A 47 9.98 10.32 -13.29
CA GLN A 47 10.65 10.45 -12.00
C GLN A 47 9.70 10.09 -10.86
N ALA A 48 8.48 10.64 -10.85
CA ALA A 48 7.48 10.33 -9.83
C ALA A 48 7.12 8.83 -9.80
N LEU A 49 6.98 8.20 -10.97
CA LEU A 49 6.80 6.76 -11.06
C LEU A 49 7.97 6.01 -10.41
N ARG A 50 9.22 6.33 -10.77
CA ARG A 50 10.42 5.70 -10.18
C ARG A 50 10.45 5.84 -8.66
N MET A 51 10.27 7.06 -8.13
CA MET A 51 10.18 7.32 -6.69
C MET A 51 9.13 6.43 -6.02
N ASN A 52 7.94 6.31 -6.62
CA ASN A 52 6.88 5.46 -6.08
C ASN A 52 7.21 3.95 -6.09
N ALA A 53 8.00 3.41 -7.04
CA ALA A 53 8.44 2.01 -6.93
C ALA A 53 9.50 1.82 -5.86
N GLU A 54 10.43 2.76 -5.74
CA GLU A 54 11.48 2.70 -4.74
C GLU A 54 10.84 2.73 -3.34
N ALA A 55 9.89 3.64 -3.13
CA ALA A 55 9.10 3.71 -1.90
C ALA A 55 8.31 2.42 -1.64
N GLN A 56 7.64 1.85 -2.65
CA GLN A 56 6.86 0.61 -2.52
C GLN A 56 7.72 -0.55 -1.98
N ARG A 57 9.00 -0.63 -2.36
CA ARG A 57 9.91 -1.66 -1.82
C ARG A 57 10.19 -1.47 -0.33
N ASN A 58 10.29 -0.23 0.12
CA ASN A 58 10.45 0.11 1.55
C ASN A 58 9.18 -0.20 2.35
N GLU A 59 8.02 -0.28 1.69
CA GLU A 59 6.75 -0.75 2.27
C GLU A 59 6.59 -2.29 2.21
N GLY A 60 7.66 -3.01 1.84
CA GLY A 60 7.69 -4.47 1.81
C GLY A 60 7.13 -5.11 0.53
N ILE A 61 6.77 -4.32 -0.50
CA ILE A 61 6.27 -4.85 -1.78
C ILE A 61 7.34 -4.70 -2.86
N ASP A 62 7.95 -5.82 -3.27
CA ASP A 62 8.98 -5.87 -4.30
C ASP A 62 8.43 -5.44 -5.68
N ARG A 63 7.25 -5.97 -6.03
CA ARG A 63 6.53 -5.65 -7.27
C ARG A 63 5.07 -6.09 -7.23
N VAL A 64 4.28 -5.47 -8.10
CA VAL A 64 2.93 -5.94 -8.47
C VAL A 64 2.94 -6.30 -9.95
N ASN A 65 2.66 -7.55 -10.26
CA ASN A 65 2.61 -8.06 -11.62
C ASN A 65 1.30 -7.61 -12.32
N ARG A 66 1.29 -7.61 -13.66
CA ARG A 66 0.13 -7.18 -14.46
C ARG A 66 -1.13 -8.01 -14.24
N ASP A 67 -1.00 -9.26 -13.81
CA ASP A 67 -2.10 -10.16 -13.47
C ASP A 67 -2.72 -9.87 -12.09
N GLY A 68 -2.16 -8.91 -11.35
CA GLY A 68 -2.53 -8.57 -9.98
C GLY A 68 -1.80 -9.39 -8.92
N THR A 69 -0.72 -10.10 -9.26
CA THR A 69 0.08 -10.81 -8.26
C THR A 69 1.00 -9.84 -7.51
N VAL A 70 0.82 -9.72 -6.20
CA VAL A 70 1.66 -8.95 -5.28
C VAL A 70 2.81 -9.85 -4.82
N VAL A 71 4.04 -9.36 -4.94
CA VAL A 71 5.25 -10.06 -4.47
C VAL A 71 5.90 -9.22 -3.37
N PHE A 72 6.09 -9.81 -2.19
CA PHE A 72 6.72 -9.15 -1.06
C PHE A 72 8.26 -9.20 -1.15
N THR A 73 8.95 -8.27 -0.49
CA THR A 73 10.42 -8.32 -0.36
C THR A 73 10.83 -9.48 0.56
N ASP A 74 12.03 -10.02 0.39
CA ASP A 74 12.53 -11.10 1.27
C ASP A 74 12.63 -10.65 2.73
N GLU A 75 12.97 -9.37 2.94
CA GLU A 75 13.00 -8.75 4.27
C GLU A 75 11.63 -8.75 4.95
N ALA A 76 10.58 -8.32 4.22
CA ALA A 76 9.22 -8.32 4.77
C ALA A 76 8.74 -9.74 5.10
N VAL A 77 9.01 -10.72 4.22
CA VAL A 77 8.65 -12.13 4.46
C VAL A 77 9.36 -12.65 5.70
N LYS A 78 10.65 -12.39 5.83
CA LYS A 78 11.43 -12.82 7.00
C LYS A 78 10.87 -12.25 8.30
N ILE A 79 10.59 -10.94 8.34
CA ILE A 79 10.04 -10.28 9.54
C ILE A 79 8.67 -10.88 9.89
N MET A 80 7.81 -11.08 8.91
CA MET A 80 6.47 -11.64 9.14
C MET A 80 6.52 -13.11 9.61
N ASP A 81 7.45 -13.91 9.12
CA ASP A 81 7.69 -15.27 9.60
C ASP A 81 8.21 -15.27 11.05
N GLU A 82 9.25 -14.48 11.34
CA GLU A 82 9.89 -14.43 12.67
C GLU A 82 8.95 -13.86 13.76
N GLU A 83 8.22 -12.80 13.45
CA GLU A 83 7.42 -12.06 14.43
C GLU A 83 5.96 -12.53 14.50
N VAL A 84 5.38 -12.94 13.37
CA VAL A 84 3.94 -13.26 13.26
C VAL A 84 3.71 -14.74 12.92
N ASN A 85 4.78 -15.51 12.65
CA ASN A 85 4.69 -16.90 12.19
C ASN A 85 3.81 -17.02 10.93
N TRP A 86 4.05 -16.11 9.99
CA TRP A 86 3.34 -16.00 8.72
C TRP A 86 4.31 -15.84 7.54
N ASP A 87 4.64 -16.96 6.91
CA ASP A 87 5.48 -17.01 5.70
C ASP A 87 4.61 -16.99 4.43
N LEU A 88 4.52 -15.82 3.79
CA LEU A 88 3.86 -15.66 2.50
C LEU A 88 4.69 -14.77 1.58
N LYS A 89 5.25 -15.34 0.52
CA LYS A 89 6.07 -14.59 -0.46
C LYS A 89 5.25 -13.76 -1.45
N SER A 90 4.09 -14.26 -1.87
CA SER A 90 3.28 -13.61 -2.89
C SER A 90 1.85 -14.16 -2.92
N PHE A 91 0.91 -13.36 -3.39
CA PHE A 91 -0.48 -13.77 -3.63
C PHE A 91 -1.09 -12.97 -4.78
N ASN A 92 -2.14 -13.49 -5.43
CA ASN A 92 -2.92 -12.71 -6.38
C ASN A 92 -3.97 -11.87 -5.63
N VAL A 93 -4.22 -10.63 -6.04
CA VAL A 93 -5.25 -9.78 -5.41
C VAL A 93 -6.64 -10.42 -5.37
N ARG A 94 -6.93 -11.39 -6.25
CA ARG A 94 -8.18 -12.16 -6.21
C ARG A 94 -8.30 -13.06 -4.98
N ASP A 95 -7.18 -13.42 -4.36
CA ASP A 95 -7.12 -14.24 -3.14
C ASP A 95 -7.01 -13.38 -1.87
N CYS A 96 -7.18 -12.04 -1.98
CA CYS A 96 -6.96 -11.09 -0.88
C CYS A 96 -7.80 -11.41 0.36
N GLU A 97 -9.06 -11.83 0.18
CA GLU A 97 -9.94 -12.22 1.29
C GLU A 97 -9.36 -13.39 2.09
N LYS A 98 -8.97 -14.47 1.41
CA LYS A 98 -8.34 -15.64 2.04
C LYS A 98 -7.03 -15.26 2.74
N VAL A 99 -6.19 -14.46 2.09
CA VAL A 99 -4.92 -13.98 2.65
C VAL A 99 -5.15 -13.15 3.92
N ALA A 100 -6.18 -12.31 3.93
CA ALA A 100 -6.55 -11.53 5.11
C ALA A 100 -7.07 -12.42 6.25
N GLU A 101 -7.84 -13.47 5.95
CA GLU A 101 -8.27 -14.46 6.94
C GLU A 101 -7.08 -15.20 7.57
N ASP A 102 -6.14 -15.68 6.74
CA ASP A 102 -4.93 -16.38 7.18
C ASP A 102 -4.05 -15.48 8.06
N LEU A 103 -3.78 -14.24 7.63
CA LEU A 103 -3.06 -13.26 8.43
C LEU A 103 -3.79 -12.93 9.74
N GLY A 104 -5.13 -12.84 9.70
CA GLY A 104 -5.95 -12.63 10.88
C GLY A 104 -5.82 -13.76 11.90
N HIS A 105 -5.73 -15.02 11.46
CA HIS A 105 -5.46 -16.16 12.35
C HIS A 105 -4.08 -16.06 13.00
N ALA A 106 -3.04 -15.78 12.21
CA ALA A 106 -1.68 -15.63 12.70
C ALA A 106 -1.57 -14.48 13.73
N TYR A 107 -2.18 -13.33 13.43
CA TYR A 107 -2.21 -12.19 14.35
C TYR A 107 -2.95 -12.50 15.66
N ARG A 108 -4.09 -13.20 15.61
CA ARG A 108 -4.80 -13.64 16.83
C ARG A 108 -3.94 -14.57 17.69
N ALA A 109 -3.21 -15.50 17.07
CA ALA A 109 -2.29 -16.38 17.79
C ALA A 109 -1.13 -15.59 18.45
N LEU A 110 -0.58 -14.60 17.75
CA LEU A 110 0.44 -13.69 18.28
C LEU A 110 -0.08 -12.91 19.50
N VAL A 111 -1.28 -12.35 19.41
CA VAL A 111 -1.92 -11.62 20.51
C VAL A 111 -2.12 -12.52 21.73
N GLU A 112 -2.60 -13.75 21.54
CA GLU A 112 -2.80 -14.69 22.65
C GLU A 112 -1.47 -15.08 23.30
N LYS A 113 -0.42 -15.35 22.51
CA LYS A 113 0.94 -15.65 23.00
C LYS A 113 1.51 -14.54 23.90
N HIS A 114 1.14 -13.29 23.67
CA HIS A 114 1.69 -12.12 24.37
C HIS A 114 0.69 -11.43 25.32
N LYS A 115 -0.48 -12.01 25.54
CA LYS A 115 -1.57 -11.42 26.31
C LYS A 115 -1.22 -11.07 27.75
N ASP A 116 -0.37 -11.89 28.38
CA ASP A 116 0.08 -11.72 29.77
C ASP A 116 1.47 -11.08 29.86
N ARG A 117 2.07 -10.67 28.74
CA ARG A 117 3.40 -10.06 28.74
C ARG A 117 3.28 -8.63 29.27
N PRO A 118 3.97 -8.27 30.37
CA PRO A 118 3.92 -6.90 30.88
C PRO A 118 4.38 -5.94 29.76
N LYS A 119 3.67 -4.81 29.60
CA LYS A 119 4.07 -3.75 28.68
C LYS A 119 5.37 -3.11 29.20
N SER A 120 6.52 -3.64 28.84
CA SER A 120 7.78 -2.90 28.96
C SER A 120 7.84 -1.93 27.78
N LEU A 121 7.44 -0.69 28.01
CA LEU A 121 7.87 0.44 27.19
C LEU A 121 9.23 0.87 27.74
N GLU A 122 10.31 0.43 27.10
CA GLU A 122 11.57 1.18 27.13
C GLU A 122 11.85 1.59 25.69
N LEU A 123 11.65 2.89 25.43
CA LEU A 123 12.21 3.62 24.30
C LEU A 123 13.54 4.22 24.74
#